data_AF-A0A9J7LN97-F1
#
_entry.id   AF-A0A9J7LN97-F1
#
_cell.length_a   1.000
_cell.length_b   1.000
_cell.length_c   1.000
_cell.angle_alpha   90.00
_cell.angle_beta   90.00
_cell.angle_gamma   90.00
#
_symmetry.space_group_name_H-M   'P 1'
#
loop_
_entity.id
_entity.type
_entity.pdbx_description
1 polymer ?
#
loop_
_entity_poly.entity_id
_entity_poly.type
_entity_poly.pdbx_seq_one_letter_code
_entity_poly.pdbx_strand_id
1 'polypeptide(L)'
;MPTSCCALNCTNRKDKGSRKKFFRIPAEPGRRAAWLRALKRSDFEQGKKNPTAAWTPRGHERVCSDHFISDEEMIADPPPESVETLRDPLPESVETLREQLTKVQEEKCKLEQFCESLQSEADNLREERDHLQEQIKKSSTSASNLTDAKCKLFTGIPTVALFMFVFRLVSDFIAPLKSMCQQDQILMTLMKLRLGLKNADLALRFSVSASTVSKVINRCIPILAVRLKFLIHWPSKETVKRNLPKKFRKKKILKL
;
A
#
# COMPACT_ATOMS: atom_id res chain seq x y z
N MET A 1 -7.76 65.53 -25.47
CA MET A 1 -7.83 64.62 -24.29
C MET A 1 -6.67 64.93 -23.35
N PRO A 2 -6.87 65.02 -22.03
CA PRO A 2 -5.77 65.30 -21.11
C PRO A 2 -4.84 64.09 -20.99
N THR A 3 -3.54 64.34 -21.19
CA THR A 3 -2.45 63.36 -21.13
C THR A 3 -2.36 62.72 -19.75
N SER A 4 -2.39 61.38 -19.66
CA SER A 4 -2.20 60.63 -18.40
C SER A 4 -0.89 59.84 -18.41
N CYS A 5 -0.34 59.57 -17.23
CA CYS A 5 0.82 58.71 -17.07
C CYS A 5 0.44 57.25 -17.39
N CYS A 6 1.32 56.51 -18.07
CA CYS A 6 1.10 55.11 -18.41
C CYS A 6 1.77 54.11 -17.45
N ALA A 7 2.53 54.59 -16.46
CA ALA A 7 3.17 53.76 -15.44
C ALA A 7 2.13 53.03 -14.58
N LEU A 8 2.42 51.78 -14.21
CA LEU A 8 1.51 50.99 -13.39
C LEU A 8 1.22 51.72 -12.08
N ASN A 9 -0.06 51.79 -11.70
CA ASN A 9 -0.55 52.45 -10.48
C ASN A 9 -0.30 53.97 -10.41
N CYS A 10 0.11 54.61 -11.50
CA CYS A 10 0.24 56.07 -11.55
C CYS A 10 -1.04 56.71 -12.08
N THR A 11 -1.67 57.58 -11.28
CA THR A 11 -2.90 58.30 -11.64
C THR A 11 -2.64 59.74 -12.08
N ASN A 12 -1.37 60.13 -12.22
CA ASN A 12 -0.98 61.49 -12.62
C ASN A 12 -1.51 61.85 -14.02
N ARG A 13 -2.08 63.05 -14.14
CA ARG A 13 -2.63 63.60 -15.38
C ARG A 13 -2.15 65.03 -15.59
N LYS A 14 -2.02 65.44 -16.85
CA LYS A 14 -1.65 66.80 -17.23
C LYS A 14 -2.86 67.73 -17.05
N ASP A 15 -2.88 68.44 -15.94
CA ASP A 15 -3.80 69.54 -15.62
C ASP A 15 -3.06 70.90 -15.69
N LYS A 16 -3.79 72.01 -15.74
CA LYS A 16 -3.19 73.36 -15.86
C LYS A 16 -2.48 73.82 -14.57
N GLY A 17 -2.64 73.10 -13.44
CA GLY A 17 -2.07 73.47 -12.14
C GLY A 17 -0.89 72.60 -11.67
N SER A 18 -0.65 71.43 -12.26
CA SER A 18 0.49 70.59 -11.86
C SER A 18 1.81 71.04 -12.49
N ARG A 19 2.87 71.08 -11.67
CA ARG A 19 4.26 71.27 -12.12
C ARG A 19 4.87 70.01 -12.77
N LYS A 20 4.05 68.98 -13.06
CA LYS A 20 4.53 67.69 -13.55
C LYS A 20 4.75 67.72 -15.06
N LYS A 21 5.91 67.27 -15.51
CA LYS A 21 6.22 67.08 -16.93
C LYS A 21 5.79 65.68 -17.37
N PHE A 22 5.43 65.53 -18.65
CA PHE A 22 4.97 64.26 -19.23
C PHE A 22 5.83 63.94 -20.47
N PHE A 23 6.61 62.86 -20.38
CA PHE A 23 7.63 62.50 -21.36
C PHE A 23 7.16 61.38 -22.28
N ARG A 24 7.60 61.44 -23.54
CA ARG A 24 7.38 60.36 -24.52
C ARG A 24 8.31 59.20 -24.21
N ILE A 25 7.82 57.98 -24.41
CA ILE A 25 8.68 56.79 -24.37
C ILE A 25 9.66 56.89 -25.56
N PRO A 26 10.98 56.68 -25.35
CA PRO A 26 11.98 56.75 -26.40
C PRO A 26 11.69 55.80 -27.58
N ALA A 27 12.12 56.22 -28.78
CA ALA A 27 12.07 55.40 -29.99
C ALA A 27 13.28 54.46 -30.12
N GLU A 28 14.41 54.85 -29.53
CA GLU A 28 15.66 54.10 -29.54
C GLU A 28 15.48 52.71 -28.86
N PRO A 29 15.81 51.59 -29.53
CA PRO A 29 15.44 50.24 -29.06
C PRO A 29 15.93 49.88 -27.66
N GLY A 30 17.20 50.18 -27.33
CA GLY A 30 17.80 49.84 -26.05
C GLY A 30 17.17 50.62 -24.90
N ARG A 31 17.11 51.95 -25.04
CA ARG A 31 16.48 52.86 -24.08
C ARG A 31 14.98 52.59 -23.91
N ARG A 32 14.29 52.27 -25.01
CA ARG A 32 12.87 51.87 -25.00
C ARG A 32 12.66 50.59 -24.21
N ALA A 33 13.50 49.58 -24.38
CA ALA A 33 13.41 48.32 -23.63
C ALA A 33 13.62 48.52 -22.13
N ALA A 34 14.59 49.38 -21.74
CA ALA A 34 14.83 49.73 -20.34
C ALA A 34 13.62 50.41 -19.69
N TRP A 35 13.01 51.38 -20.37
CA TRP A 35 11.81 52.07 -19.90
C TRP A 35 10.62 51.11 -19.78
N LEU A 36 10.40 50.23 -20.76
CA LEU A 36 9.31 49.25 -20.71
C LEU A 36 9.47 48.25 -19.54
N ARG A 37 10.70 47.80 -19.28
CA ARG A 37 11.00 46.91 -18.15
C ARG A 37 10.70 47.58 -16.80
N ALA A 38 11.02 48.87 -16.67
CA ALA A 38 10.78 49.62 -15.44
C ALA A 38 9.28 49.89 -15.16
N LEU A 39 8.45 50.01 -16.20
CA LEU A 39 7.02 50.30 -16.06
C LEU A 39 6.19 49.13 -15.47
N LYS A 40 6.74 47.90 -15.44
CA LYS A 40 6.20 46.69 -14.77
C LYS A 40 4.67 46.52 -14.85
N ARG A 41 4.04 46.77 -16.00
CA ARG A 41 2.57 46.62 -16.16
C ARG A 41 2.16 45.15 -16.13
N SER A 42 1.18 44.81 -15.29
CA SER A 42 0.73 43.43 -14.97
C SER A 42 -0.41 42.91 -15.85
N ASP A 43 -0.73 43.57 -16.97
CA ASP A 43 -1.61 43.11 -18.05
C ASP A 43 -1.14 41.77 -18.70
N PHE A 44 -0.10 41.15 -18.12
CA PHE A 44 0.61 39.95 -18.56
C PHE A 44 0.02 38.64 -18.01
N GLU A 45 -0.76 38.65 -16.91
CA GLU A 45 -1.16 37.40 -16.24
C GLU A 45 -2.66 37.15 -16.11
N GLN A 46 -3.53 38.05 -16.56
CA GLN A 46 -4.98 37.80 -16.54
C GLN A 46 -5.56 37.82 -17.95
N GLY A 47 -5.68 36.61 -18.48
CA GLY A 47 -6.15 36.31 -19.83
C GLY A 47 -7.40 37.09 -20.23
N LYS A 48 -7.24 37.86 -21.31
CA LYS A 48 -8.35 38.21 -22.19
C LYS A 48 -8.01 37.79 -23.62
N LYS A 49 -9.06 37.30 -24.27
CA LYS A 49 -9.11 36.58 -25.55
C LYS A 49 -8.60 37.44 -26.73
N ASN A 50 -7.28 37.53 -26.93
CA ASN A 50 -6.69 37.69 -28.26
C ASN A 50 -5.15 37.46 -28.22
N PRO A 51 -4.55 36.59 -29.06
CA PRO A 51 -3.14 36.18 -28.92
C PRO A 51 -2.10 37.20 -29.44
N THR A 52 -2.52 38.38 -29.92
CA THR A 52 -1.62 39.40 -30.47
C THR A 52 -1.87 40.76 -29.84
N ALA A 53 -1.45 40.96 -28.59
CA ALA A 53 -1.22 42.30 -28.03
C ALA A 53 -0.55 42.23 -26.65
N ALA A 54 0.74 41.91 -26.58
CA ALA A 54 1.55 42.49 -25.51
C ALA A 54 1.41 44.02 -25.65
N TRP A 55 0.95 44.70 -24.60
CA TRP A 55 0.77 46.15 -24.67
C TRP A 55 2.09 46.79 -25.11
N THR A 56 2.07 47.44 -26.27
CA THR A 56 3.22 48.13 -26.84
C THR A 56 2.82 49.59 -27.02
N PRO A 57 3.57 50.55 -26.46
CA PRO A 57 3.24 51.95 -26.62
C PRO A 57 3.26 52.36 -28.10
N ARG A 58 2.15 52.92 -28.57
CA ARG A 58 1.92 53.35 -29.96
C ARG A 58 2.38 54.78 -30.25
N GLY A 59 3.00 55.46 -29.28
CA GLY A 59 3.65 56.76 -29.42
C GLY A 59 2.92 57.93 -28.73
N HIS A 60 1.70 57.69 -28.23
CA HIS A 60 0.88 58.68 -27.51
C HIS A 60 0.96 58.54 -25.99
N GLU A 61 1.53 57.44 -25.52
CA GLU A 61 1.75 57.13 -24.11
C GLU A 61 2.82 58.06 -23.52
N ARG A 62 2.62 58.44 -22.25
CA ARG A 62 3.53 59.32 -21.54
C ARG A 62 3.84 58.81 -20.15
N VAL A 63 5.04 59.07 -19.66
CA VAL A 63 5.44 58.83 -18.28
C VAL A 63 5.66 60.18 -17.60
N CYS A 64 5.14 60.38 -16.40
CA CYS A 64 5.30 61.65 -15.69
C CYS A 64 6.67 61.78 -15.00
N SER A 65 7.08 63.00 -14.67
CA SER A 65 8.37 63.32 -14.03
C SER A 65 8.64 62.60 -12.71
N ASP A 66 7.61 62.20 -11.95
CA ASP A 66 7.77 61.51 -10.65
C ASP A 66 8.45 60.13 -10.76
N HIS A 67 8.61 59.58 -11.97
CA HIS A 67 9.28 58.29 -12.21
C HIS A 67 10.75 58.42 -12.60
N PHE A 68 11.32 59.63 -12.52
CA PHE A 68 12.72 59.91 -12.84
C PHE A 68 13.42 60.50 -11.62
N ILE A 69 14.71 60.18 -11.46
CA ILE A 69 15.52 60.59 -10.31
C ILE A 69 15.99 62.06 -10.47
N SER A 70 16.02 62.61 -11.69
CA SER A 70 16.32 64.02 -11.98
C SER A 70 15.81 64.46 -13.38
N ASP A 71 15.60 65.77 -13.56
CA ASP A 71 15.27 66.41 -14.85
C ASP A 71 16.48 66.48 -15.82
N GLU A 72 17.71 66.22 -15.34
CA GLU A 72 18.97 66.40 -16.09
C GLU A 72 19.57 65.11 -16.67
N GLU A 73 19.11 63.93 -16.27
CA GLU A 73 19.52 62.64 -16.88
C GLU A 73 18.81 62.37 -18.23
N MET A 74 18.37 63.44 -18.89
CA MET A 74 17.39 63.37 -19.97
C MET A 74 17.95 63.30 -21.40
N ILE A 75 19.26 63.42 -21.65
CA ILE A 75 19.78 63.47 -23.03
C ILE A 75 21.07 62.65 -23.28
N ALA A 76 21.82 62.20 -22.27
CA ALA A 76 23.09 61.49 -22.51
C ALA A 76 22.90 59.98 -22.78
N ASP A 77 23.60 59.45 -23.80
CA ASP A 77 23.91 58.03 -23.87
C ASP A 77 24.86 57.67 -22.73
N PRO A 78 24.62 56.58 -21.97
CA PRO A 78 25.62 56.08 -21.05
C PRO A 78 26.84 55.60 -21.86
N PRO A 79 28.08 56.03 -21.53
CA PRO A 79 29.27 55.50 -22.16
C PRO A 79 29.35 53.96 -21.97
N PRO A 80 29.87 53.19 -22.94
CA PRO A 80 29.97 51.73 -22.83
C PRO A 80 30.91 51.22 -21.72
N GLU A 81 31.63 52.10 -21.03
CA GLU A 81 32.73 51.76 -20.13
C GLU A 81 32.42 51.83 -18.62
N SER A 82 31.18 52.12 -18.21
CA SER A 82 30.81 52.06 -16.79
C SER A 82 30.07 50.79 -16.37
N VAL A 83 30.08 49.75 -17.20
CA VAL A 83 29.90 48.38 -16.68
C VAL A 83 31.23 47.94 -16.09
N GLU A 84 31.68 48.65 -15.05
CA GLU A 84 32.54 48.02 -14.05
C GLU A 84 31.83 46.73 -13.70
N THR A 85 32.48 45.61 -14.01
CA THR A 85 32.13 44.32 -13.49
C THR A 85 32.07 44.45 -11.97
N LEU A 86 30.88 44.74 -11.45
CA LEU A 86 30.44 44.26 -10.16
C LEU A 86 30.49 42.73 -10.27
N ARG A 87 31.69 42.17 -10.13
CA ARG A 87 31.81 40.99 -9.28
C ARG A 87 31.53 41.51 -7.90
N ASP A 88 30.24 41.62 -7.59
CA ASP A 88 29.81 41.61 -6.20
C ASP A 88 30.57 40.44 -5.55
N PRO A 89 31.28 40.67 -4.44
CA PRO A 89 31.73 39.56 -3.61
C PRO A 89 30.50 38.69 -3.37
N LEU A 90 30.59 37.42 -3.75
CA LEU A 90 29.51 36.46 -3.54
C LEU A 90 29.07 36.63 -2.07
N PRO A 91 27.81 37.01 -1.79
CA PRO A 91 27.46 37.42 -0.43
C PRO A 91 27.67 36.21 0.49
N GLU A 92 28.22 36.42 1.70
CA GLU A 92 28.49 35.39 2.72
C GLU A 92 27.31 34.41 2.93
N SER A 93 26.09 34.84 2.57
CA SER A 93 24.87 34.04 2.54
C SER A 93 24.90 32.86 1.56
N VAL A 94 25.60 32.93 0.42
CA VAL A 94 25.66 31.85 -0.58
C VAL A 94 26.62 30.75 -0.16
N GLU A 95 27.78 31.10 0.42
CA GLU A 95 28.71 30.12 1.00
C GLU A 95 28.01 29.35 2.15
N THR A 96 27.34 30.08 3.04
CA THR A 96 26.60 29.49 4.17
C THR A 96 25.48 28.56 3.69
N LEU A 97 24.75 28.92 2.63
CA LEU A 97 23.72 28.07 2.03
C LEU A 97 24.31 26.81 1.37
N ARG A 98 25.49 26.89 0.76
CA ARG A 98 26.20 25.72 0.21
C ARG A 98 26.59 24.75 1.32
N GLU A 99 27.10 25.26 2.43
CA GLU A 99 27.46 24.46 3.61
C GLU A 99 26.24 23.81 4.29
N GLN A 100 25.10 24.49 4.29
CA GLN A 100 23.84 23.90 4.75
C GLN A 100 23.35 22.81 3.77
N LEU A 101 23.46 23.06 2.47
CA LEU A 101 23.07 22.09 1.44
C LEU A 101 23.91 20.80 1.53
N THR A 102 25.23 20.92 1.76
CA THR A 102 26.09 19.75 1.94
C THR A 102 25.72 18.95 3.20
N LYS A 103 25.46 19.62 4.33
CA LYS A 103 24.97 18.96 5.55
C LYS A 103 23.65 18.21 5.32
N VAL A 104 22.69 18.84 4.64
CA VAL A 104 21.41 18.19 4.31
C VAL A 104 21.62 17.02 3.36
N GLN A 105 22.55 17.11 2.41
CA GLN A 105 22.89 16.01 1.51
C GLN A 105 23.55 14.84 2.24
N GLU A 106 24.42 15.10 3.22
CA GLU A 106 25.01 14.07 4.08
C GLU A 106 23.96 13.39 4.96
N GLU A 107 23.06 14.16 5.59
CA GLU A 107 21.95 13.62 6.37
C GLU A 107 21.01 12.77 5.52
N LYS A 108 20.69 13.24 4.31
CA LYS A 108 19.91 12.48 3.33
C LYS A 108 20.61 11.15 2.98
N CYS A 109 21.92 11.17 2.71
CA CYS A 109 22.68 9.97 2.40
C CYS A 109 22.68 8.96 3.57
N LYS A 110 22.85 9.44 4.81
CA LYS A 110 22.76 8.60 6.01
C LYS A 110 21.36 8.00 6.18
N LEU A 111 20.32 8.79 5.92
CA LEU A 111 18.94 8.34 6.02
C LEU A 111 18.60 7.31 4.95
N GLU A 112 19.07 7.49 3.71
CA GLU A 112 18.90 6.53 2.62
C GLU A 112 19.57 5.19 2.95
N GLN A 113 20.80 5.19 3.45
CA GLN A 113 21.49 3.98 3.91
C GLN A 113 20.74 3.27 5.05
N PHE A 114 20.19 4.04 6.00
CA PHE A 114 19.40 3.49 7.08
C PHE A 114 18.08 2.86 6.57
N CYS A 115 17.40 3.53 5.64
CA CYS A 115 16.20 3.00 4.99
C CYS A 115 16.50 1.70 4.24
N GLU A 116 17.59 1.62 3.48
CA GLU A 116 18.01 0.39 2.78
C GLU A 116 18.28 -0.76 3.76
N SER A 117 18.96 -0.48 4.87
CA SER A 117 19.20 -1.48 5.93
C SER A 117 17.89 -2.00 6.53
N LEU A 118 16.95 -1.11 6.87
CA LEU A 118 15.64 -1.50 7.39
C LEU A 118 14.82 -2.29 6.36
N GLN A 119 14.91 -1.93 5.08
CA GLN A 119 14.22 -2.62 4.00
C GLN A 119 14.73 -4.07 3.89
N SER A 120 16.05 -4.25 3.92
CA SER A 120 16.70 -5.57 3.90
C SER A 120 16.29 -6.43 5.10
N GLU A 121 16.27 -5.87 6.30
CA GLU A 121 15.80 -6.59 7.49
C GLU A 121 14.31 -6.97 7.38
N ALA A 122 13.46 -6.07 6.87
CA ALA A 122 12.05 -6.36 6.65
C ALA A 122 11.83 -7.50 5.63
N ASP A 123 12.65 -7.57 4.58
CA ASP A 123 12.57 -8.64 3.59
C ASP A 123 13.07 -9.97 4.17
N ASN A 124 14.19 -9.98 4.90
CA ASN A 124 14.67 -11.18 5.61
C ASN A 124 13.62 -11.73 6.59
N LEU A 125 12.99 -10.86 7.39
CA LEU A 125 11.93 -11.25 8.33
C LEU A 125 10.68 -11.79 7.62
N ARG A 126 10.35 -11.26 6.44
CA ARG A 126 9.25 -11.80 5.62
C ARG A 126 9.56 -13.20 5.11
N GLU A 127 10.78 -13.42 4.62
CA GLU A 127 11.23 -14.74 4.17
C GLU A 127 11.22 -15.76 5.32
N GLU A 128 11.72 -15.38 6.49
CA GLU A 128 11.71 -16.25 7.68
C GLU A 128 10.28 -16.58 8.13
N ARG A 129 9.38 -15.58 8.15
CA ARG A 129 7.95 -15.79 8.42
C ARG A 129 7.35 -16.79 7.44
N ASP A 130 7.60 -16.62 6.15
CA ASP A 130 7.03 -17.49 5.11
C ASP A 130 7.55 -18.93 5.24
N HIS A 131 8.84 -19.08 5.56
CA HIS A 131 9.44 -20.38 5.87
C HIS A 131 8.80 -21.06 7.09
N LEU A 132 8.67 -20.34 8.21
CA LEU A 132 8.07 -20.86 9.43
C LEU A 132 6.59 -21.19 9.23
N GLN A 133 5.84 -20.38 8.50
CA GLN A 133 4.45 -20.67 8.15
C GLN A 133 4.32 -21.96 7.34
N GLU A 134 5.23 -22.18 6.38
CA GLU A 134 5.28 -23.41 5.60
C GLU A 134 5.64 -24.64 6.46
N GLN A 135 6.55 -24.50 7.42
CA GLN A 135 6.87 -25.56 8.39
C GLN A 135 5.66 -25.90 9.29
N ILE A 136 4.92 -24.89 9.76
CA ILE A 136 3.69 -25.08 10.55
C ILE A 136 2.63 -25.78 9.70
N LYS A 137 2.46 -25.36 8.44
CA LYS A 137 1.49 -25.98 7.52
C LYS A 137 1.81 -27.44 7.23
N LYS A 138 3.10 -27.79 7.10
CA LYS A 138 3.54 -29.18 6.88
C LYS A 138 3.38 -30.06 8.12
N SER A 139 3.57 -29.52 9.32
CA SER A 139 3.47 -30.26 10.59
C SER A 139 2.04 -30.34 11.13
N SER A 140 1.18 -29.36 10.80
CA SER A 140 -0.21 -29.31 11.26
C SER A 140 -1.08 -30.37 10.59
N THR A 141 -1.74 -31.19 11.39
CA THR A 141 -2.74 -32.13 10.90
C THR A 141 -4.10 -31.41 10.83
N SER A 142 -4.48 -30.92 9.65
CA SER A 142 -5.78 -30.31 9.39
C SER A 142 -6.42 -30.87 8.13
N ALA A 143 -7.75 -30.97 8.15
CA ALA A 143 -8.60 -31.38 7.04
C ALA A 143 -8.46 -30.46 5.82
N SER A 144 -8.19 -29.17 6.05
CA SER A 144 -7.93 -28.18 4.99
C SER A 144 -6.70 -28.49 4.14
N ASN A 145 -5.72 -29.22 4.70
CA ASN A 145 -4.46 -29.59 4.03
C ASN A 145 -4.42 -31.08 3.62
N LEU A 146 -5.59 -31.75 3.55
CA LEU A 146 -5.66 -33.14 3.12
C LEU A 146 -5.38 -33.26 1.63
N THR A 147 -4.48 -34.18 1.29
CA THR A 147 -4.35 -34.76 -0.05
C THR A 147 -5.06 -36.12 -0.07
N ASP A 148 -5.37 -36.66 -1.24
CA ASP A 148 -5.98 -38.00 -1.34
C ASP A 148 -5.14 -39.08 -0.65
N ALA A 149 -3.81 -38.99 -0.80
CA ALA A 149 -2.88 -39.89 -0.11
C ALA A 149 -2.98 -39.78 1.42
N LYS A 150 -2.96 -38.56 1.98
CA LYS A 150 -3.12 -38.33 3.42
C LYS A 150 -4.52 -38.76 3.90
N CYS A 151 -5.56 -38.49 3.12
CA CYS A 151 -6.94 -38.85 3.45
C CYS A 151 -7.10 -40.37 3.57
N LYS A 152 -6.59 -41.12 2.58
CA LYS A 152 -6.59 -42.59 2.60
C LYS A 152 -5.78 -43.15 3.76
N LEU A 153 -4.60 -42.60 4.01
CA LEU A 153 -3.75 -43.01 5.12
C LEU A 153 -4.44 -42.81 6.47
N PHE A 154 -4.99 -41.61 6.70
CA PHE A 154 -5.53 -41.21 8.00
C PHE A 154 -6.92 -41.76 8.28
N THR A 155 -7.81 -41.78 7.29
CA THR A 155 -9.23 -42.11 7.50
C THR A 155 -9.64 -43.45 6.88
N GLY A 156 -8.84 -43.98 5.97
CA GLY A 156 -9.23 -45.11 5.11
C GLY A 156 -10.13 -44.73 3.93
N ILE A 157 -10.62 -43.49 3.87
CA ILE A 157 -11.43 -42.96 2.76
C ILE A 157 -10.49 -42.62 1.59
N PRO A 158 -10.74 -43.11 0.37
CA PRO A 158 -9.73 -43.07 -0.69
C PRO A 158 -9.45 -41.67 -1.25
N THR A 159 -10.41 -40.74 -1.17
CA THR A 159 -10.27 -39.38 -1.72
C THR A 159 -10.84 -38.32 -0.79
N VAL A 160 -10.31 -37.10 -0.89
CA VAL A 160 -10.78 -35.91 -0.17
C VAL A 160 -12.24 -35.61 -0.55
N ALA A 161 -12.64 -35.86 -1.79
CA ALA A 161 -14.03 -35.69 -2.23
C ALA A 161 -15.01 -36.58 -1.44
N LEU A 162 -14.66 -37.84 -1.19
CA LEU A 162 -15.47 -38.74 -0.39
C LEU A 162 -15.45 -38.36 1.10
N PHE A 163 -14.33 -37.87 1.62
CA PHE A 163 -14.29 -37.31 2.97
C PHE A 163 -15.24 -36.11 3.09
N MET A 164 -15.26 -35.22 2.09
CA MET A 164 -16.16 -34.07 2.05
C MET A 164 -17.63 -34.48 1.88
N PHE A 165 -17.91 -35.61 1.22
CA PHE A 165 -19.25 -36.19 1.19
C PHE A 165 -19.66 -36.69 2.58
N VAL A 166 -18.80 -37.45 3.27
CA VAL A 166 -19.04 -37.88 4.66
C VAL A 166 -19.24 -36.68 5.57
N PHE A 167 -18.40 -35.64 5.45
CA PHE A 167 -18.54 -34.38 6.17
C PHE A 167 -19.94 -33.77 6.01
N ARG A 168 -20.43 -33.66 4.77
CA ARG A 168 -21.79 -33.12 4.48
C ARG A 168 -22.92 -33.94 5.09
N LEU A 169 -22.75 -35.24 5.31
CA LEU A 169 -23.78 -36.08 5.94
C LEU A 169 -23.89 -35.86 7.46
N VAL A 170 -22.86 -35.28 8.08
CA VAL A 170 -22.69 -35.23 9.54
C VAL A 170 -22.49 -33.83 10.10
N SER A 171 -22.11 -32.85 9.27
CA SER A 171 -21.74 -31.49 9.69
C SER A 171 -22.80 -30.83 10.56
N ASP A 172 -24.07 -30.97 10.16
CA ASP A 172 -25.21 -30.30 10.81
C ASP A 172 -25.45 -30.79 12.25
N PHE A 173 -24.88 -31.94 12.60
CA PHE A 173 -25.02 -32.57 13.93
C PHE A 173 -23.80 -32.31 14.83
N ILE A 174 -22.75 -31.68 14.31
CA ILE A 174 -21.49 -31.46 15.04
C ILE A 174 -21.34 -29.97 15.30
N ALA A 175 -21.42 -29.55 16.56
CA ALA A 175 -21.18 -28.14 16.88
C ALA A 175 -19.70 -27.75 16.70
N PRO A 176 -19.40 -26.58 16.11
CA PRO A 176 -18.04 -26.05 16.06
C PRO A 176 -17.49 -25.83 17.48
N LEU A 177 -16.18 -25.96 17.64
CA LEU A 177 -15.49 -25.64 18.89
C LEU A 177 -14.61 -24.41 18.68
N LYS A 178 -14.42 -23.62 19.73
CA LYS A 178 -13.54 -22.43 19.69
C LYS A 178 -12.13 -22.76 19.17
N SER A 179 -11.62 -23.94 19.53
CA SER A 179 -10.26 -24.38 19.19
C SER A 179 -10.18 -25.31 17.97
N MET A 180 -11.31 -25.70 17.35
CA MET A 180 -11.29 -26.73 16.30
C MET A 180 -12.55 -26.71 15.42
N CYS A 181 -12.36 -26.61 14.10
CA CYS A 181 -13.44 -26.66 13.11
C CYS A 181 -14.08 -28.05 13.02
N GLN A 182 -15.28 -28.15 12.45
CA GLN A 182 -16.02 -29.42 12.36
C GLN A 182 -15.27 -30.46 11.49
N GLN A 183 -14.59 -30.02 10.42
CA GLN A 183 -13.84 -30.91 9.54
C GLN A 183 -12.70 -31.60 10.30
N ASP A 184 -11.95 -30.86 11.12
CA ASP A 184 -10.85 -31.39 11.93
C ASP A 184 -11.36 -32.33 13.02
N GLN A 185 -12.53 -32.06 13.61
CA GLN A 185 -13.14 -32.97 14.59
C GLN A 185 -13.50 -34.33 13.97
N ILE A 186 -14.02 -34.33 12.74
CA ILE A 186 -14.35 -35.55 12.01
C ILE A 186 -13.07 -36.26 11.58
N LEU A 187 -12.08 -35.53 11.04
CA LEU A 187 -10.78 -36.09 10.68
C LEU A 187 -10.11 -36.76 11.87
N MET A 188 -10.05 -36.08 13.03
CA MET A 188 -9.47 -36.61 14.26
C MET A 188 -10.18 -37.89 14.72
N THR A 189 -11.52 -37.91 14.64
CA THR A 189 -12.32 -39.07 15.02
C THR A 189 -12.06 -40.26 14.09
N LEU A 190 -12.04 -40.03 12.77
CA LEU A 190 -11.76 -41.07 11.77
C LEU A 190 -10.31 -41.57 11.89
N MET A 191 -9.34 -40.69 12.15
CA MET A 191 -7.95 -41.05 12.45
C MET A 191 -7.87 -42.01 13.63
N LYS A 192 -8.60 -41.73 14.71
CA LYS A 192 -8.62 -42.62 15.86
C LYS A 192 -9.20 -43.99 15.54
N LEU A 193 -10.33 -44.03 14.84
CA LEU A 193 -10.98 -45.28 14.46
C LEU A 193 -10.12 -46.13 13.51
N ARG A 194 -9.42 -45.48 12.57
CA ARG A 194 -8.60 -46.16 11.57
C ARG A 194 -7.26 -46.64 12.10
N LEU A 195 -6.56 -45.78 12.84
CA LEU A 195 -5.16 -45.98 13.23
C LEU A 195 -5.01 -46.42 14.69
N GLY A 196 -6.06 -46.37 15.51
CA GLY A 196 -6.00 -46.76 16.92
C GLY A 196 -5.14 -45.83 17.80
N LEU A 197 -4.96 -44.57 17.38
CA LEU A 197 -4.08 -43.62 18.07
C LEU A 197 -4.54 -43.30 19.51
N LYS A 198 -3.57 -43.09 20.40
CA LYS A 198 -3.84 -42.64 21.77
C LYS A 198 -4.34 -41.19 21.76
N ASN A 199 -5.09 -40.80 22.80
CA ASN A 199 -5.56 -39.41 22.92
C ASN A 199 -4.40 -38.42 23.04
N ALA A 200 -3.28 -38.81 23.64
CA ALA A 200 -2.08 -37.98 23.74
C ALA A 200 -1.46 -37.67 22.36
N ASP A 201 -1.42 -38.65 21.45
CA ASP A 201 -0.87 -38.45 20.11
C ASP A 201 -1.74 -37.51 19.27
N LEU A 202 -3.07 -37.69 19.35
CA LEU A 202 -4.03 -36.81 18.68
C LEU A 202 -4.00 -35.40 19.27
N ALA A 203 -3.82 -35.27 20.58
CA ALA A 203 -3.67 -34.00 21.26
C ALA A 203 -2.48 -33.20 20.69
N LEU A 204 -1.34 -33.88 20.52
CA LEU A 204 -0.15 -33.28 19.91
C LEU A 204 -0.41 -32.87 18.45
N ARG A 205 -0.98 -33.75 17.63
CA ARG A 205 -1.20 -33.52 16.18
C ARG A 205 -2.14 -32.38 15.87
N PHE A 206 -3.16 -32.18 16.70
CA PHE A 206 -4.19 -31.15 16.54
C PHE A 206 -3.99 -29.96 17.49
N SER A 207 -2.89 -29.92 18.23
CA SER A 207 -2.55 -28.84 19.19
C SER A 207 -3.67 -28.53 20.19
N VAL A 208 -4.32 -29.58 20.72
CA VAL A 208 -5.40 -29.48 21.71
C VAL A 208 -5.10 -30.38 22.91
N SER A 209 -5.81 -30.18 24.03
CA SER A 209 -5.63 -31.06 25.19
C SER A 209 -6.17 -32.48 24.94
N ALA A 210 -5.60 -33.49 25.59
CA ALA A 210 -6.12 -34.87 25.54
C ALA A 210 -7.56 -34.99 26.06
N SER A 211 -8.00 -34.08 26.94
CA SER A 211 -9.39 -34.00 27.40
C SER A 211 -10.31 -33.48 26.29
N THR A 212 -9.88 -32.47 25.51
CA THR A 212 -10.58 -32.00 24.31
C THR A 212 -10.74 -33.13 23.29
N VAL A 213 -9.66 -33.87 23.03
CA VAL A 213 -9.69 -35.05 22.15
C VAL A 213 -10.76 -36.04 22.60
N SER A 214 -10.73 -36.43 23.88
CA SER A 214 -11.72 -37.34 24.46
C SER A 214 -13.16 -36.84 24.28
N LYS A 215 -13.42 -35.56 24.58
CA LYS A 215 -14.74 -34.94 24.40
C LYS A 215 -15.20 -34.99 22.95
N VAL A 216 -14.33 -34.63 22.00
CA VAL A 216 -14.66 -34.66 20.58
C VAL A 216 -14.99 -36.07 20.11
N ILE A 217 -14.16 -37.06 20.44
CA ILE A 217 -14.37 -38.45 20.03
C ILE A 217 -15.69 -39.00 20.57
N ASN A 218 -15.94 -38.82 21.87
CA ASN A 218 -17.16 -39.33 22.51
C ASN A 218 -18.42 -38.64 21.96
N ARG A 219 -18.30 -37.40 21.47
CA ARG A 219 -19.38 -36.70 20.78
C ARG A 219 -19.57 -37.18 19.33
N CYS A 220 -18.48 -37.33 18.56
CA CYS A 220 -18.54 -37.61 17.14
C CYS A 220 -18.87 -39.07 16.82
N ILE A 221 -18.40 -40.05 17.60
CA ILE A 221 -18.68 -41.48 17.37
C ILE A 221 -20.19 -41.79 17.25
N PRO A 222 -21.05 -41.42 18.22
CA PRO A 222 -22.47 -41.73 18.13
C PRO A 222 -23.14 -41.03 16.93
N ILE A 223 -22.74 -39.80 16.61
CA ILE A 223 -23.23 -39.07 15.44
C ILE A 223 -22.86 -39.82 14.16
N LEU A 224 -21.57 -40.19 13.99
CA LEU A 224 -21.09 -40.96 12.84
C LEU A 224 -21.84 -42.29 12.73
N ALA A 225 -22.04 -43.00 13.84
CA ALA A 225 -22.74 -44.27 13.84
C ALA A 225 -24.19 -44.14 13.33
N VAL A 226 -24.93 -43.14 13.82
CA VAL A 226 -26.33 -42.92 13.39
C VAL A 226 -26.41 -42.45 11.95
N ARG A 227 -25.58 -41.48 11.57
CA ARG A 227 -25.64 -40.84 10.25
C ARG A 227 -25.08 -41.72 9.13
N LEU A 228 -24.10 -42.55 9.42
CA LEU A 228 -23.45 -43.41 8.42
C LEU A 228 -23.93 -44.86 8.45
N LYS A 229 -24.91 -45.21 9.30
CA LYS A 229 -25.42 -46.59 9.42
C LYS A 229 -25.85 -47.21 8.09
N PHE A 230 -26.38 -46.39 7.18
CA PHE A 230 -26.88 -46.85 5.88
C PHE A 230 -25.74 -47.25 4.91
N LEU A 231 -24.51 -46.81 5.16
CA LEU A 231 -23.32 -47.19 4.39
C LEU A 231 -22.72 -48.53 4.84
N ILE A 232 -23.14 -49.04 6.00
CA ILE A 232 -22.58 -50.26 6.59
C ILE A 232 -23.54 -51.42 6.36
N HIS A 233 -23.18 -52.32 5.45
CA HIS A 233 -23.90 -53.58 5.31
C HIS A 233 -23.47 -54.53 6.45
N TRP A 234 -24.39 -54.77 7.39
CA TRP A 234 -24.21 -55.81 8.40
C TRP A 234 -24.76 -57.14 7.88
N PRO A 235 -23.91 -58.17 7.65
CA PRO A 235 -24.38 -59.48 7.21
C PRO A 235 -25.27 -60.15 8.26
N SER A 236 -26.20 -60.99 7.82
CA SER A 236 -27.11 -61.71 8.72
C SER A 236 -26.34 -62.62 9.69
N LYS A 237 -26.93 -62.94 10.85
CA LYS A 237 -26.31 -63.82 11.85
C LYS A 237 -25.97 -65.19 11.26
N GLU A 238 -26.81 -65.71 10.37
CA GLU A 238 -26.59 -66.97 9.65
C GLU A 238 -25.39 -66.86 8.72
N THR A 239 -25.28 -65.77 7.97
CA THR A 239 -24.16 -65.50 7.06
C THR A 239 -22.84 -65.43 7.82
N VAL A 240 -22.83 -64.76 8.98
CA VAL A 240 -21.64 -64.69 9.85
C VAL A 240 -21.28 -66.07 10.39
N LYS A 241 -22.25 -66.85 10.88
CA LYS A 241 -22.01 -68.21 11.41
C LYS A 241 -21.43 -69.15 10.36
N ARG A 242 -21.96 -69.13 9.13
CA ARG A 242 -21.48 -69.98 8.01
C ARG A 242 -20.03 -69.65 7.64
N ASN A 243 -19.68 -68.37 7.61
CA ASN A 243 -18.34 -67.88 7.23
C ASN A 243 -17.37 -67.78 8.41
N LEU A 244 -17.77 -68.20 9.63
CA LEU A 244 -16.94 -68.08 10.81
C LEU A 244 -15.69 -68.99 10.69
N PRO A 245 -14.45 -68.45 10.79
CA PRO A 245 -13.25 -69.26 10.69
C PRO A 245 -13.22 -70.34 11.78
N LYS A 246 -12.64 -71.52 11.47
CA LYS A 246 -12.66 -72.69 12.36
C LYS A 246 -12.19 -72.39 13.80
N LYS A 247 -11.20 -71.50 13.96
CA LYS A 247 -10.67 -71.06 15.27
C LYS A 247 -11.68 -70.32 16.15
N PHE A 248 -12.70 -69.69 15.56
CA PHE A 248 -13.71 -68.91 16.28
C PHE A 248 -15.01 -69.67 16.54
N ARG A 249 -15.24 -70.82 15.88
CA ARG A 249 -16.46 -71.64 16.05
C ARG A 249 -16.65 -72.21 17.45
N LYS A 250 -15.56 -72.41 18.20
CA LYS A 250 -15.57 -73.06 19.53
C LYS A 250 -15.75 -72.09 20.70
N LYS A 251 -15.57 -70.78 20.49
CA LYS A 251 -15.74 -69.78 21.55
C LYS A 251 -17.14 -69.19 21.43
N LYS A 252 -17.99 -69.39 22.45
CA LYS A 252 -19.29 -68.70 22.62
C LYS A 252 -19.09 -67.19 22.88
N ILE A 253 -18.34 -66.50 22.02
CA ILE A 253 -18.02 -65.07 22.17
C ILE A 253 -19.06 -64.17 21.49
N LEU A 254 -19.86 -64.70 20.57
CA LEU A 254 -20.77 -63.89 19.77
C LEU A 254 -22.20 -63.96 20.31
N LYS A 255 -22.51 -63.07 21.27
CA LYS A 255 -23.87 -62.51 21.35
C LYS A 255 -24.01 -61.48 20.23
N LEU A 256 -24.08 -61.97 18.98
CA LEU A 256 -24.56 -61.19 17.83
C LEU A 256 -26.08 -61.16 17.87
#